data_AF-A0A8B8QD82-F1
#
_entry.id   AF-A0A8B8QD82-F1
#
_cell.length_a   1.000
_cell.length_b   1.000
_cell.length_c   1.000
_cell.angle_alpha   90.00
_cell.angle_beta   90.00
_cell.angle_gamma   90.00
#
_symmetry.space_group_name_H-M   'P 1'
#
loop_
_entity.id
_entity.type
_entity.pdbx_description
1 polymer ?
#
loop_
_entity_poly.entity_id
_entity_poly.type
_entity_poly.pdbx_seq_one_letter_code
_entity_poly.pdbx_strand_id
1 'polypeptide(L)'
;MESKVGIGFLPEPRISCPRRFELPTSLKSSTPLSSSTLRRSVIGVAQEYGFDGIDFDWEFPASPQNVSNLSRLLEELQISLELEHVGSGRQKLLLTAVVYSSAEFFLFDDPAKSYLGDTMKDSLDFVNVICFNYHGCWDAAAKAAHALLYDKASNISISNGISTWVKSGVLPKSLVMGLPMHGRTWTLKDPSENGIGAPAVGVGPCKDGVLTFGEVVEFNEKNGMVPPWCTIL
;
A
#
# COMPACT_ATOMS: atom_id res chain seq x y z
N MET A 1 -24.51 -45.88 23.79
CA MET A 1 -23.73 -44.74 24.32
C MET A 1 -22.38 -44.83 23.63
N GLU A 2 -21.94 -43.90 22.78
CA GLU A 2 -22.16 -42.46 22.74
C GLU A 2 -22.43 -41.99 21.30
N SER A 3 -23.40 -41.09 21.20
CA SER A 3 -23.69 -40.28 20.02
C SER A 3 -22.71 -39.10 19.94
N LYS A 4 -21.99 -38.95 18.82
CA LYS A 4 -21.36 -37.68 18.47
C LYS A 4 -22.12 -37.04 17.32
N VAL A 5 -22.93 -36.06 17.68
CA VAL A 5 -23.50 -35.03 16.81
C VAL A 5 -22.36 -34.07 16.47
N GLY A 6 -22.14 -33.81 15.18
CA GLY A 6 -21.18 -32.84 14.68
C GLY A 6 -21.85 -32.00 13.60
N ILE A 7 -21.97 -30.71 13.90
CA ILE A 7 -22.76 -29.68 13.24
C ILE A 7 -22.29 -29.46 11.79
N GLY A 8 -23.24 -29.50 10.85
CA GLY A 8 -23.02 -29.12 9.47
C GLY A 8 -22.81 -27.62 9.34
N PHE A 9 -21.71 -27.22 8.70
CA PHE A 9 -21.54 -25.85 8.23
C PHE A 9 -22.45 -25.63 7.02
N LEU A 10 -23.42 -24.73 7.19
CA LEU A 10 -24.13 -24.11 6.07
C LEU A 10 -23.14 -23.31 5.20
N PRO A 11 -23.37 -23.18 3.89
CA PRO A 11 -22.49 -22.42 3.03
C PRO A 11 -22.52 -20.94 3.40
N GLU A 12 -21.34 -20.40 3.73
CA GLU A 12 -21.09 -18.96 3.91
C GLU A 12 -21.61 -18.16 2.70
N PRO A 13 -22.21 -16.97 2.91
CA PRO A 13 -22.49 -16.05 1.82
C PRO A 13 -21.17 -15.63 1.19
N ARG A 14 -21.05 -15.82 -0.13
CA ARG A 14 -19.92 -15.32 -0.92
C ARG A 14 -19.87 -13.80 -0.82
N ILE A 15 -19.06 -13.28 0.10
CA ILE A 15 -18.49 -11.95 -0.03
C ILE A 15 -17.51 -12.07 -1.20
N SER A 16 -17.96 -11.67 -2.39
CA SER A 16 -17.09 -11.57 -3.56
C SER A 16 -15.99 -10.56 -3.23
N CYS A 17 -14.75 -11.02 -3.08
CA CYS A 17 -13.60 -10.12 -3.08
C CYS A 17 -13.67 -9.30 -4.38
N PRO A 18 -13.58 -7.96 -4.32
CA PRO A 18 -13.58 -7.15 -5.53
C PRO A 18 -12.45 -7.64 -6.43
N ARG A 19 -12.78 -8.02 -7.66
CA ARG A 19 -11.70 -8.29 -8.62
C ARG A 19 -11.03 -6.94 -8.87
N ARG A 20 -9.70 -6.88 -8.74
CA ARG A 20 -8.89 -5.67 -8.92
C ARG A 20 -8.02 -5.79 -10.16
N PHE A 21 -7.99 -4.74 -10.98
CA PHE A 21 -7.07 -4.57 -12.10
C PHE A 21 -6.02 -3.53 -11.74
N GLU A 22 -4.74 -3.91 -11.75
CA GLU A 22 -3.59 -3.04 -11.48
C GLU A 22 -2.97 -2.57 -12.80
N LEU A 23 -2.71 -1.27 -12.91
CA LEU A 23 -2.06 -0.69 -14.08
C LEU A 23 -0.54 -0.76 -13.95
N PRO A 24 0.20 -1.32 -14.93
CA PRO A 24 1.65 -1.45 -14.84
C PRO A 24 2.36 -0.08 -14.85
N THR A 25 3.43 0.01 -14.06
CA THR A 25 4.32 1.18 -13.88
C THR A 25 5.04 1.66 -15.16
N SER A 26 4.88 0.96 -16.29
CA SER A 26 5.53 1.29 -17.57
C SER A 26 4.89 2.44 -18.34
N LEU A 27 3.82 3.06 -17.84
CA LEU A 27 3.27 4.32 -18.36
C LEU A 27 4.16 5.53 -17.97
N LYS A 28 5.44 5.49 -18.35
CA LYS A 28 6.40 6.59 -18.16
C LYS A 28 6.13 7.72 -19.16
N SER A 29 5.20 8.58 -18.78
CA SER A 29 5.07 10.03 -19.02
C SER A 29 5.88 10.72 -20.14
N SER A 30 5.68 10.35 -21.41
CA SER A 30 5.95 11.28 -22.55
C SER A 30 4.74 11.50 -23.46
N THR A 31 3.68 10.71 -23.27
CA THR A 31 2.39 10.87 -23.94
C THR A 31 1.43 11.53 -22.96
N PRO A 32 0.53 12.45 -23.37
CA PRO A 32 -0.47 12.97 -22.46
C PRO A 32 -1.26 11.81 -21.87
N LEU A 33 -1.06 11.52 -20.58
CA LEU A 33 -1.89 10.61 -19.79
C LEU A 33 -3.37 11.07 -19.75
N SER A 34 -3.65 12.25 -20.32
CA SER A 34 -4.97 12.84 -20.62
C SER A 34 -5.62 12.30 -21.93
N SER A 35 -5.00 11.33 -22.61
CA SER A 35 -5.62 10.76 -23.82
C SER A 35 -6.87 9.96 -23.45
N SER A 36 -8.02 10.37 -23.98
CA SER A 36 -9.30 9.67 -23.87
C SER A 36 -9.21 8.16 -24.18
N THR A 37 -8.22 7.76 -24.98
CA THR A 37 -7.90 6.36 -25.27
C THR A 37 -7.55 5.56 -24.02
N LEU A 38 -6.70 6.10 -23.13
CA LEU A 38 -6.29 5.39 -21.91
C LEU A 38 -7.51 5.15 -21.01
N ARG A 39 -8.27 6.21 -20.72
CA ARG A 39 -9.47 6.11 -19.87
C ARG A 39 -10.49 5.12 -20.42
N ARG A 40 -10.78 5.18 -21.72
CA ARG A 40 -11.70 4.23 -22.37
C ARG A 40 -11.18 2.80 -22.31
N SER A 41 -9.87 2.62 -22.50
CA SER A 41 -9.24 1.30 -22.44
C SER A 41 -9.36 0.67 -21.05
N VAL A 42 -8.99 1.40 -20.00
CA VAL A 42 -9.00 0.85 -18.62
C VAL A 42 -10.42 0.57 -18.14
N ILE A 43 -11.39 1.44 -18.47
CA ILE A 43 -12.80 1.20 -18.18
C ILE A 43 -13.31 -0.01 -18.96
N GLY A 44 -12.95 -0.12 -20.25
CA GLY A 44 -13.33 -1.24 -21.10
C GLY A 44 -12.84 -2.57 -20.56
N VAL A 45 -11.56 -2.66 -20.19
CA VAL A 45 -10.97 -3.86 -19.56
C VAL A 45 -11.67 -4.17 -18.24
N ALA A 46 -11.89 -3.17 -17.38
CA ALA A 46 -12.59 -3.37 -16.12
C ALA A 46 -13.97 -4.02 -16.34
N GLN A 47 -14.74 -3.53 -17.32
CA GLN A 47 -16.06 -4.06 -17.64
C GLN A 47 -16.00 -5.44 -18.32
N GLU A 48 -15.11 -5.63 -19.29
CA GLU A 48 -14.97 -6.87 -20.06
C GLU A 48 -14.69 -8.08 -19.16
N TYR A 49 -13.82 -7.89 -18.18
CA TYR A 49 -13.42 -8.94 -17.24
C TYR A 49 -14.25 -8.93 -15.94
N GLY A 50 -15.29 -8.08 -15.86
CA GLY A 50 -16.18 -8.00 -14.71
C GLY A 50 -15.46 -7.63 -13.40
N PHE A 51 -14.50 -6.71 -13.49
CA PHE A 51 -13.88 -6.06 -12.34
C PHE A 51 -14.85 -5.06 -11.70
N ASP A 52 -14.76 -4.90 -10.39
CA ASP A 52 -15.62 -3.97 -9.63
C ASP A 52 -15.01 -2.57 -9.51
N GLY A 53 -13.75 -2.41 -9.92
CA GLY A 53 -13.01 -1.17 -9.80
C GLY A 53 -11.65 -1.20 -10.47
N ILE A 54 -10.99 -0.05 -10.40
CA ILE A 54 -9.66 0.24 -10.94
C ILE A 54 -8.80 0.73 -9.76
N ASP A 55 -7.66 0.09 -9.53
CA ASP A 55 -6.70 0.51 -8.51
C ASP A 55 -5.42 1.00 -9.18
N PHE A 56 -5.08 2.27 -8.95
CA PHE A 56 -3.94 2.92 -9.59
C PHE A 56 -2.70 2.87 -8.70
N ASP A 57 -1.66 2.17 -9.14
CA ASP A 57 -0.43 1.99 -8.38
C ASP A 57 0.79 2.58 -9.12
N TRP A 58 1.00 3.89 -8.95
CA TRP A 58 2.18 4.56 -9.47
C TRP A 58 3.17 4.78 -8.33
N GLU A 59 4.24 3.99 -8.35
CA GLU A 59 5.36 4.02 -7.39
C GLU A 59 6.64 4.66 -7.96
N PHE A 60 6.98 5.91 -7.65
CA PHE A 60 6.08 7.00 -7.27
C PHE A 60 6.22 8.13 -8.31
N PRO A 61 5.29 9.10 -8.36
CA PRO A 61 5.47 10.30 -9.19
C PRO A 61 6.82 10.97 -8.89
N ALA A 62 7.68 11.11 -9.92
CA ALA A 62 9.07 11.51 -9.72
C ALA A 62 9.27 13.03 -9.53
N SER A 63 8.25 13.83 -9.85
CA SER A 63 8.31 15.30 -9.80
C SER A 63 6.96 15.90 -9.42
N PRO A 64 6.90 17.17 -8.96
CA PRO A 64 5.65 17.88 -8.77
C PRO A 64 4.75 17.86 -10.02
N GLN A 65 5.35 17.95 -11.21
CA GLN A 65 4.59 17.84 -12.46
C GLN A 65 3.95 16.45 -12.65
N ASN A 66 4.62 15.37 -12.24
CA ASN A 66 4.02 14.04 -12.26
C ASN A 66 2.88 13.91 -11.25
N VAL A 67 2.99 14.53 -10.08
CA VAL A 67 1.89 14.57 -9.11
C VAL A 67 0.68 15.31 -9.68
N SER A 68 0.88 16.46 -10.31
CA SER A 68 -0.22 17.19 -10.97
C SER A 68 -0.83 16.39 -12.12
N ASN A 69 -0.01 15.67 -12.89
CA ASN A 69 -0.50 14.80 -13.96
C ASN A 69 -1.32 13.61 -13.43
N LEU A 70 -0.89 13.00 -12.33
CA LEU A 70 -1.64 11.95 -11.64
C LEU A 70 -2.99 12.50 -11.15
N SER A 71 -2.98 13.64 -10.48
CA SER A 71 -4.18 14.29 -9.94
C SER A 71 -5.22 14.54 -11.04
N ARG A 72 -4.79 15.12 -12.16
CA ARG A 72 -5.66 15.33 -13.33
C ARG A 72 -6.17 14.01 -13.94
N LEU A 73 -5.33 12.97 -14.00
CA LEU A 73 -5.76 11.67 -14.51
C LEU A 73 -6.87 11.07 -13.65
N LEU A 74 -6.76 11.16 -12.32
CA LEU A 74 -7.76 10.65 -11.39
C LEU A 74 -9.08 11.41 -11.51
N GLU A 75 -9.03 12.74 -11.61
CA GLU A 75 -10.22 13.58 -11.85
C GLU A 75 -10.91 13.20 -13.17
N GLU A 76 -10.14 13.11 -14.27
CA GLU A 76 -10.68 12.76 -15.59
C GLU A 76 -11.25 11.33 -15.62
N LEU A 77 -10.65 10.39 -14.88
CA LEU A 77 -11.16 9.02 -14.72
C LEU A 77 -12.46 9.02 -13.95
N GLN A 78 -12.54 9.72 -12.81
CA GLN A 78 -13.75 9.78 -12.00
C GLN A 78 -14.93 10.35 -12.80
N ILE A 79 -14.70 11.41 -13.57
CA ILE A 79 -15.71 11.97 -14.48
C ILE A 79 -16.13 10.93 -15.53
N SER A 80 -15.17 10.21 -16.12
CA SER A 80 -15.47 9.19 -17.14
C SER A 80 -16.29 8.02 -16.55
N LEU A 81 -15.98 7.59 -15.33
CA LEU A 81 -16.71 6.56 -14.61
C LEU A 81 -18.14 6.98 -14.29
N GLU A 82 -18.35 8.24 -13.91
CA GLU A 82 -19.68 8.78 -13.66
C GLU A 82 -20.52 8.85 -14.95
N LEU A 83 -19.93 9.31 -16.05
CA LEU A 83 -20.61 9.34 -17.35
C LEU A 83 -20.98 7.94 -17.84
N GLU A 84 -20.09 6.96 -17.67
CA GLU A 84 -20.36 5.56 -18.02
C GLU A 84 -21.44 4.94 -17.13
N HIS A 85 -21.44 5.24 -15.83
CA HIS A 85 -22.48 4.84 -14.90
C HIS A 85 -23.86 5.36 -15.34
N VAL A 86 -23.98 6.67 -15.57
CA VAL A 86 -25.21 7.32 -15.99
C VAL A 86 -25.67 6.82 -17.38
N GLY A 87 -24.74 6.65 -18.32
CA GLY A 87 -25.05 6.26 -19.69
C GLY A 87 -25.44 4.79 -19.86
N SER A 88 -24.85 3.88 -19.05
CA SER A 88 -25.08 2.44 -19.17
C SER A 88 -26.09 1.88 -18.16
N GLY A 89 -26.34 2.58 -17.05
CA GLY A 89 -27.12 2.08 -15.92
C GLY A 89 -26.45 0.95 -15.13
N ARG A 90 -25.20 0.60 -15.44
CA ARG A 90 -24.39 -0.38 -14.69
C ARG A 90 -23.90 0.24 -13.39
N GLN A 91 -23.58 -0.58 -12.39
CA GLN A 91 -22.90 -0.11 -11.17
C GLN A 91 -21.62 0.66 -11.53
N LYS A 92 -21.41 1.83 -10.91
CA LYS A 92 -20.17 2.60 -11.09
C LYS A 92 -19.00 1.77 -10.56
N LEU A 93 -17.94 1.66 -11.36
CA LEU A 93 -16.68 1.04 -10.94
C LEU A 93 -16.04 1.88 -9.84
N LEU A 94 -15.46 1.23 -8.84
CA LEU A 94 -14.64 1.89 -7.83
C LEU A 94 -13.36 2.45 -8.46
N LEU A 95 -12.91 3.60 -7.96
CA LEU A 95 -11.59 4.16 -8.29
C LEU A 95 -10.77 4.33 -7.01
N THR A 96 -9.66 3.63 -6.94
CA THR A 96 -8.74 3.66 -5.81
C THR A 96 -7.31 3.90 -6.28
N ALA A 97 -6.43 4.26 -5.35
CA ALA A 97 -5.02 4.37 -5.64
C ALA A 97 -4.18 3.84 -4.47
N VAL A 98 -3.07 3.19 -4.83
CA VAL A 98 -1.99 2.87 -3.91
C VAL A 98 -1.02 4.05 -3.87
N VAL A 99 -0.68 4.49 -2.67
CA VAL A 99 0.11 5.71 -2.45
C VAL A 99 1.22 5.51 -1.45
N TYR A 100 2.19 6.41 -1.53
CA TYR A 100 3.29 6.50 -0.57
C TYR A 100 2.76 6.64 0.87
N SER A 101 3.58 6.21 1.82
CA SER A 101 3.29 6.17 3.27
C SER A 101 2.83 7.49 3.90
N SER A 102 3.04 8.61 3.20
CA SER A 102 2.71 9.98 3.61
C SER A 102 2.29 10.78 2.38
N ALA A 103 1.46 11.81 2.59
CA ALA A 103 1.13 12.76 1.54
C ALA A 103 2.38 13.53 1.05
N GLU A 104 3.34 13.78 1.94
CA GLU A 104 4.63 14.43 1.67
C GLU A 104 5.75 13.38 1.54
N PHE A 105 6.61 13.53 0.52
CA PHE A 105 7.60 12.51 0.12
C PHE A 105 8.94 12.56 0.87
N PHE A 106 8.92 12.36 2.18
CA PHE A 106 10.10 12.59 3.03
C PHE A 106 11.29 11.59 2.89
N LEU A 107 11.11 10.38 2.33
CA LEU A 107 12.25 9.44 2.12
C LEU A 107 13.00 9.69 0.81
N PHE A 108 12.40 10.42 -0.13
CA PHE A 108 12.90 10.61 -1.50
C PHE A 108 12.69 12.08 -1.91
N ASP A 109 13.34 12.98 -1.18
CA ASP A 109 13.02 14.42 -1.11
C ASP A 109 13.72 15.31 -2.17
N ASP A 110 14.06 14.76 -3.34
CA ASP A 110 14.61 15.57 -4.44
C ASP A 110 13.92 15.28 -5.79
N PRO A 111 13.12 16.23 -6.34
CA PRO A 111 12.61 17.45 -5.71
C PRO A 111 11.52 17.16 -4.66
N ALA A 112 11.38 18.07 -3.69
CA ALA A 112 10.26 18.08 -2.73
C ALA A 112 8.91 18.08 -3.46
N LYS A 113 8.00 17.22 -3.03
CA LYS A 113 6.70 16.99 -3.67
C LYS A 113 5.72 16.40 -2.65
N SER A 114 4.44 16.66 -2.87
CA SER A 114 3.35 16.14 -2.04
C SER A 114 2.13 15.86 -2.90
N TYR A 115 1.38 14.80 -2.59
CA TYR A 115 0.09 14.54 -3.20
C TYR A 115 -0.91 15.67 -2.91
N LEU A 116 -1.84 15.90 -3.85
CA LEU A 116 -2.94 16.84 -3.68
C LEU A 116 -4.10 16.14 -2.95
N GLY A 117 -4.08 16.14 -1.62
CA GLY A 117 -5.03 15.39 -0.79
C GLY A 117 -6.50 15.72 -1.07
N ASP A 118 -6.83 16.99 -1.31
CA ASP A 118 -8.18 17.40 -1.71
C ASP A 118 -8.63 16.78 -3.05
N THR A 119 -7.76 16.77 -4.06
CA THR A 119 -8.06 16.11 -5.34
C THR A 119 -8.26 14.61 -5.16
N MET A 120 -7.43 13.97 -4.33
CA MET A 120 -7.54 12.54 -4.04
C MET A 120 -8.86 12.23 -3.34
N LYS A 121 -9.27 13.06 -2.38
CA LYS A 121 -10.56 12.97 -1.67
C LYS A 121 -11.75 13.07 -2.63
N ASP A 122 -11.69 13.97 -3.61
CA ASP A 122 -12.79 14.21 -4.55
C ASP A 122 -12.82 13.19 -5.70
N SER A 123 -11.69 12.56 -6.01
CA SER A 123 -11.54 11.65 -7.16
C SER A 123 -11.64 10.17 -6.79
N LEU A 124 -11.23 9.76 -5.59
CA LEU A 124 -11.09 8.36 -5.20
C LEU A 124 -12.17 7.94 -4.19
N ASP A 125 -12.62 6.70 -4.29
CA ASP A 125 -13.51 6.09 -3.28
C ASP A 125 -12.75 5.87 -1.95
N PHE A 126 -11.51 5.39 -2.05
CA PHE A 126 -10.56 5.29 -0.93
C PHE A 126 -9.11 5.20 -1.42
N VAL A 127 -8.20 5.44 -0.49
CA VAL A 127 -6.75 5.50 -0.72
C VAL A 127 -6.06 4.37 0.05
N ASN A 128 -5.33 3.52 -0.65
CA ASN A 128 -4.54 2.44 -0.08
C ASN A 128 -3.14 2.96 0.26
N VAL A 129 -2.84 3.18 1.54
CA VAL A 129 -1.55 3.74 1.97
C VAL A 129 -0.54 2.62 2.22
N ILE A 130 0.63 2.69 1.58
CA ILE A 130 1.75 1.77 1.84
C ILE A 130 2.34 2.09 3.22
N CYS A 131 1.90 1.37 4.24
CA CYS A 131 2.29 1.55 5.64
C CYS A 131 3.43 0.60 6.07
N PHE A 132 4.35 0.31 5.14
CA PHE A 132 5.48 -0.59 5.33
C PHE A 132 6.64 -0.20 4.40
N ASN A 133 7.76 -0.93 4.49
CA ASN A 133 9.02 -0.59 3.80
C ASN A 133 9.62 0.75 4.22
N TYR A 134 9.42 1.16 5.47
CA TYR A 134 10.12 2.32 6.03
C TYR A 134 11.65 2.12 6.09
N HIS A 135 12.08 0.88 6.29
CA HIS A 135 13.48 0.46 6.31
C HIS A 135 13.64 -0.81 5.49
N GLY A 136 14.82 -1.00 4.89
CA GLY A 136 15.09 -2.13 4.01
C GLY A 136 16.55 -2.19 3.59
N CYS A 137 16.84 -2.95 2.52
CA CYS A 137 18.22 -3.20 2.08
C CYS A 137 18.98 -1.95 1.60
N TRP A 138 18.27 -0.90 1.16
CA TRP A 138 18.85 0.39 0.76
C TRP A 138 19.36 1.22 1.94
N ASP A 139 18.97 0.86 3.17
CA ASP A 139 19.49 1.43 4.40
C ASP A 139 19.85 0.28 5.35
N ALA A 140 20.94 -0.44 5.02
CA ALA A 140 21.40 -1.57 5.81
C ALA A 140 21.87 -1.18 7.23
N ALA A 141 22.06 0.12 7.48
CA ALA A 141 22.36 0.69 8.80
C ALA A 141 21.08 1.10 9.56
N ALA A 142 19.90 0.98 8.94
CA ALA A 142 18.61 1.33 9.52
C ALA A 142 18.34 0.57 10.81
N LYS A 143 17.72 1.28 11.76
CA LYS A 143 17.57 0.90 13.16
C LYS A 143 16.10 0.75 13.56
N ALA A 144 15.26 0.13 12.73
CA ALA A 144 13.84 0.03 13.04
C ALA A 144 13.11 -1.04 12.23
N ALA A 145 11.95 -1.47 12.76
CA ALA A 145 11.06 -2.36 12.02
C ALA A 145 10.50 -1.63 10.79
N HIS A 146 10.36 -2.34 9.67
CA HIS A 146 9.94 -1.75 8.39
C HIS A 146 8.47 -1.30 8.34
N ALA A 147 7.67 -1.54 9.40
CA ALA A 147 6.24 -1.24 9.50
C ALA A 147 5.84 -0.78 10.92
N LEU A 148 6.66 0.07 11.55
CA LEU A 148 6.38 0.59 12.89
C LEU A 148 5.13 1.46 12.93
N LEU A 149 4.18 1.14 13.82
CA LEU A 149 3.00 1.97 14.06
C LEU A 149 3.38 3.35 14.61
N TYR A 150 4.30 3.35 15.58
CA TYR A 150 4.88 4.54 16.20
C TYR A 150 6.40 4.41 16.19
N ASP A 151 7.08 5.53 15.96
CA ASP A 151 8.53 5.64 16.13
C ASP A 151 8.82 6.80 17.08
N LYS A 152 9.58 6.53 18.14
CA LYS A 152 9.98 7.52 19.15
C LYS A 152 11.29 8.21 18.78
N ALA A 153 12.07 7.61 17.87
CA ALA A 153 13.36 8.12 17.44
C ALA A 153 13.25 9.04 16.22
N SER A 154 12.21 8.86 15.39
CA SER A 154 12.00 9.65 14.17
C SER A 154 10.52 9.82 13.81
N ASN A 155 10.26 10.56 12.72
CA ASN A 155 8.92 10.71 12.15
C ASN A 155 8.57 9.63 11.11
N ILE A 156 9.38 8.57 10.99
CA ILE A 156 9.19 7.48 10.03
C ILE A 156 8.31 6.41 10.68
N SER A 157 7.00 6.61 10.65
CA SER A 157 6.02 5.67 11.22
C SER A 157 4.67 5.75 10.51
N ILE A 158 3.86 4.70 10.68
CA ILE A 158 2.48 4.64 10.15
C ILE A 158 1.66 5.79 10.73
N SER A 159 1.71 6.02 12.04
CA SER A 159 0.92 7.07 12.68
C SER A 159 1.27 8.45 12.14
N ASN A 160 2.57 8.74 11.94
CA ASN A 160 2.96 10.04 11.37
C ASN A 160 2.50 10.16 9.92
N GLY A 161 2.74 9.13 9.10
CA GLY A 161 2.35 9.12 7.68
C GLY A 161 0.84 9.26 7.45
N ILE A 162 0.01 8.55 8.21
CA ILE A 162 -1.45 8.72 8.17
C ILE A 162 -1.86 10.13 8.59
N SER A 163 -1.17 10.72 9.58
CA SER A 163 -1.46 12.10 9.99
C SER A 163 -1.22 13.13 8.87
N THR A 164 -0.23 12.90 7.99
CA THR A 164 0.03 13.82 6.86
C THR A 164 -1.06 13.72 5.80
N TRP A 165 -1.60 12.53 5.55
CA TRP A 165 -2.76 12.32 4.67
C TRP A 165 -4.03 13.01 5.18
N VAL A 166 -4.28 12.93 6.48
CA VAL A 166 -5.43 13.65 7.07
C VAL A 166 -5.22 15.17 7.00
N LYS A 167 -4.01 15.66 7.28
CA LYS A 167 -3.66 17.08 7.16
C LYS A 167 -3.74 17.60 5.72
N SER A 168 -3.48 16.77 4.73
CA SER A 168 -3.58 17.14 3.31
C SER A 168 -5.01 17.18 2.78
N GLY A 169 -6.01 16.79 3.58
CA GLY A 169 -7.43 16.91 3.28
C GLY A 169 -8.16 15.58 3.07
N VAL A 170 -7.47 14.43 3.05
CA VAL A 170 -8.14 13.14 2.88
C VAL A 170 -8.91 12.77 4.13
N LEU A 171 -10.15 12.30 3.95
CA LEU A 171 -11.00 11.88 5.06
C LEU A 171 -10.45 10.61 5.72
N PRO A 172 -10.33 10.55 7.05
CA PRO A 172 -9.81 9.36 7.74
C PRO A 172 -10.54 8.05 7.38
N LYS A 173 -11.85 8.12 7.14
CA LYS A 173 -12.69 6.96 6.75
C LYS A 173 -12.40 6.42 5.35
N SER A 174 -11.68 7.18 4.52
CA SER A 174 -11.30 6.83 3.16
C SER A 174 -9.83 6.40 3.07
N LEU A 175 -9.11 6.30 4.20
CA LEU A 175 -7.74 5.80 4.26
C LEU A 175 -7.76 4.31 4.64
N VAL A 176 -7.14 3.48 3.80
CA VAL A 176 -6.95 2.05 4.05
C VAL A 176 -5.47 1.81 4.34
N MET A 177 -5.15 1.34 5.54
CA MET A 177 -3.77 1.06 5.97
C MET A 177 -3.29 -0.27 5.40
N GLY A 178 -2.20 -0.26 4.64
CA GLY A 178 -1.56 -1.47 4.15
C GLY A 178 -0.86 -2.25 5.27
N LEU A 179 -1.10 -3.56 5.35
CA LEU A 179 -0.43 -4.43 6.32
C LEU A 179 0.49 -5.41 5.57
N PRO A 180 1.79 -5.44 5.85
CA PRO A 180 2.70 -6.32 5.14
C PRO A 180 2.56 -7.77 5.65
N MET A 181 2.37 -8.70 4.72
CA MET A 181 2.51 -10.15 4.98
C MET A 181 3.94 -10.63 4.69
N HIS A 182 4.92 -9.79 4.97
CA HIS A 182 6.34 -10.06 4.83
C HIS A 182 7.12 -9.27 5.88
N GLY A 183 8.32 -9.74 6.22
CA GLY A 183 9.28 -9.05 7.07
C GLY A 183 10.51 -8.61 6.29
N ARG A 184 11.27 -7.70 6.91
CA ARG A 184 12.63 -7.33 6.49
C ARG A 184 13.64 -7.92 7.47
N THR A 185 14.79 -8.36 6.97
CA THR A 185 15.83 -9.01 7.77
C THR A 185 17.16 -8.28 7.68
N TRP A 186 17.93 -8.34 8.77
CA TRP A 186 19.24 -7.73 8.90
C TRP A 186 20.25 -8.71 9.49
N THR A 187 21.51 -8.52 9.15
CA THR A 187 22.64 -9.16 9.83
C THR A 187 23.14 -8.22 10.92
N LEU A 188 22.95 -8.58 12.19
CA LEU A 188 23.34 -7.76 13.33
C LEU A 188 24.87 -7.67 13.47
N LYS A 189 25.35 -6.51 13.97
CA LYS A 189 26.76 -6.33 14.32
C LYS A 189 27.15 -7.17 15.53
N ASP A 190 26.29 -7.20 16.54
CA ASP A 190 26.42 -8.02 17.74
C ASP A 190 25.12 -8.79 17.95
N PRO A 191 25.10 -10.14 17.86
CA PRO A 191 23.90 -10.94 18.07
C PRO A 191 23.27 -10.82 19.47
N SER A 192 24.03 -10.35 20.46
CA SER A 192 23.52 -10.10 21.82
C SER A 192 22.74 -8.78 21.91
N GLU A 193 22.96 -7.84 21.00
CA GLU A 193 22.16 -6.63 20.82
C GLU A 193 21.10 -6.88 19.74
N ASN A 194 19.93 -7.39 20.12
CA ASN A 194 18.89 -7.84 19.17
C ASN A 194 17.52 -7.13 19.36
N GLY A 195 17.51 -6.00 20.06
CA GLY A 195 16.34 -5.13 20.17
C GLY A 195 16.09 -4.30 18.91
N ILE A 196 14.91 -3.68 18.82
CA ILE A 196 14.63 -2.66 17.80
C ILE A 196 15.67 -1.54 17.96
N GLY A 197 16.36 -1.20 16.88
CA GLY A 197 17.41 -0.19 16.88
C GLY A 197 18.83 -0.72 16.99
N ALA A 198 19.00 -2.03 17.13
CA ALA A 198 20.30 -2.66 17.17
C ALA A 198 21.13 -2.36 15.90
N PRO A 199 22.46 -2.13 16.03
CA PRO A 199 23.32 -1.94 14.86
C PRO A 199 23.36 -3.17 13.95
N ALA A 200 23.15 -2.97 12.65
CA ALA A 200 23.31 -3.98 11.62
C ALA A 200 24.55 -3.71 10.76
N VAL A 201 25.15 -4.77 10.22
CA VAL A 201 26.31 -4.74 9.30
C VAL A 201 25.94 -5.11 7.86
N GLY A 202 24.69 -5.51 7.62
CA GLY A 202 24.25 -5.90 6.30
C GLY A 202 22.81 -6.39 6.26
N VAL A 203 22.38 -6.72 5.05
CA VAL A 203 21.09 -7.34 4.78
C VAL A 203 21.07 -8.76 5.36
N GLY A 204 19.94 -9.19 5.89
CA GLY A 204 19.76 -10.53 6.43
C GLY A 204 19.52 -11.58 5.33
N PRO A 205 19.10 -12.80 5.72
CA PRO A 205 18.82 -13.88 4.78
C PRO A 205 17.74 -13.54 3.74
N CYS A 206 17.76 -14.29 2.64
CA CYS A 206 16.90 -14.16 1.46
C CYS A 206 17.16 -12.92 0.60
N LYS A 207 16.58 -12.91 -0.61
CA LYS A 207 16.80 -11.87 -1.61
C LYS A 207 16.33 -10.53 -1.04
N ASP A 208 17.23 -9.53 -1.07
CA ASP A 208 16.98 -8.17 -0.57
C ASP A 208 16.51 -8.11 0.90
N GLY A 209 16.81 -9.15 1.68
CA GLY A 209 16.43 -9.26 3.08
C GLY A 209 14.92 -9.34 3.29
N VAL A 210 14.19 -9.99 2.37
CA VAL A 210 12.74 -10.15 2.46
C VAL A 210 12.40 -11.59 2.77
N LEU A 211 11.55 -11.79 3.76
CA LEU A 211 10.90 -13.06 4.06
C LEU A 211 9.39 -12.85 4.02
N THR A 212 8.64 -13.69 3.33
CA THR A 212 7.19 -13.80 3.52
C THR A 212 6.87 -14.16 4.97
N PHE A 213 5.64 -13.88 5.41
CA PHE A 213 5.23 -14.25 6.76
C PHE A 213 5.43 -15.75 7.06
N GLY A 214 5.15 -16.63 6.09
CA GLY A 214 5.39 -18.07 6.22
C GLY A 214 6.87 -18.40 6.44
N GLU A 215 7.77 -17.79 5.65
CA GLU A 215 9.21 -17.99 5.81
C GLU A 215 9.74 -17.41 7.14
N VAL A 216 9.14 -16.34 7.66
CA VAL A 216 9.46 -15.83 9.01
C VAL A 216 9.09 -16.87 10.08
N VAL A 217 7.92 -17.50 9.97
CA VAL A 217 7.48 -18.56 10.91
C VAL A 217 8.46 -19.73 10.86
N GLU A 218 8.77 -20.23 9.67
CA GLU A 218 9.72 -21.34 9.48
C GLU A 218 11.12 -20.99 10.00
N PHE A 219 11.59 -19.76 9.74
CA PHE A 219 12.87 -19.27 10.23
C PHE A 219 12.90 -19.26 11.76
N ASN A 220 11.84 -18.78 12.41
CA ASN A 220 11.77 -18.74 13.87
C ASN A 220 11.76 -20.15 14.47
N GLU A 221 10.95 -21.06 13.92
CA GLU A 221 10.88 -22.45 14.38
C GLU A 221 12.24 -23.16 14.28
N LYS A 222 12.90 -23.04 13.12
CA LYS A 222 14.20 -23.67 12.86
C LYS A 222 15.29 -23.17 13.81
N ASN A 223 15.22 -21.91 14.22
CA ASN A 223 16.22 -21.28 15.08
C ASN A 223 15.81 -21.22 16.56
N GLY A 224 14.67 -21.83 16.94
CA GLY A 224 14.16 -21.80 18.31
C GLY A 224 13.88 -20.38 18.84
N MET A 225 13.54 -19.45 17.95
CA MET A 225 13.27 -18.06 18.31
C MET A 225 11.85 -17.91 18.84
N VAL A 226 11.72 -17.25 19.99
CA VAL A 226 10.43 -16.78 20.50
C VAL A 226 10.28 -15.32 20.06
N PRO A 227 9.22 -14.96 19.32
CA PRO A 227 9.01 -13.58 18.90
C PRO A 227 8.99 -12.64 20.12
N PRO A 228 9.84 -11.61 20.20
CA PRO A 228 9.70 -10.61 21.23
C PRO A 228 8.40 -9.84 20.96
N TRP A 229 7.47 -9.86 21.91
CA TRP A 229 6.30 -8.98 21.85
C TRP A 229 6.76 -7.55 22.11
N CYS A 230 6.72 -6.69 21.10
CA CYS A 230 6.89 -5.26 21.30
C CYS A 230 5.55 -4.70 21.79
N THR A 231 5.47 -4.30 23.05
CA THR A 231 4.27 -3.65 23.58
C THR A 231 4.05 -2.34 22.82
N ILE A 232 2.88 -2.18 22.20
CA ILE A 232 2.44 -0.94 21.58
C ILE A 232 2.27 0.08 22.74
N LEU A 233 3.28 0.94 22.96
CA LEU A 233 3.28 2.01 23.97
C LEU A 233 3.38 3.38 23.32
#